data_AF-A0A3P7MT51-F1
#
_entry.id   AF-A0A3P7MT51-F1
#
_cell.length_a   1.000
_cell.length_b   1.000
_cell.length_c   1.000
_cell.angle_alpha   90.00
_cell.angle_beta   90.00
_cell.angle_gamma   90.00
#
_symmetry.space_group_name_H-M   'P 1'
#
loop_
_entity.id
_entity.type
_entity.pdbx_description
1 polymer ?
#
loop_
_entity_poly.entity_id
_entity_poly.type
_entity_poly.pdbx_seq_one_letter_code
_entity_poly.pdbx_strand_id
1 'polypeptide(L)'
;MIHELIGFKNNRVAFSPENTPEAPTEITLSRDYDEFFRNNQYKNFGEIGQSIKMLVESFQNATKTVDVGGVSSLNDLKGLLENYPAFRKASGAVETHVTLVSELSRLVKNRSLMELSEIEQELVCQDNHSVSFSRVKSVVTDAKFRDADALRLVLLYALRFESHRKEISTLSSLLLERGLSPEDVSLTENIITYAGTRQRKGSFDLFSAVKQSGLQAANPSVANATNTVASLTKRLVKGRKGVENIYTQHEPLIIDVLRDLIRGQLKESSFPILECADGFNSCPQSSSSTKNVIVFIIGGSTYEESFAVEKLMKSAPGTTILLGSTFMHNSESFLKEVRAAIANPDSVDVDPESSNRNTRGNFPVTLGFAKAPKHTQYSLLR
;
A
#
# COMPACT_ATOMS: atom_id res chain seq x y z
N MET A 1 -2.08 3.00 -7.39
CA MET A 1 -2.09 4.25 -8.18
C MET A 1 -3.46 4.94 -8.18
N ILE A 2 -4.55 4.30 -8.66
CA ILE A 2 -5.90 4.90 -8.65
C ILE A 2 -6.30 5.39 -7.24
N HIS A 3 -6.21 4.51 -6.24
CA HIS A 3 -6.54 4.83 -4.86
C HIS A 3 -5.66 5.94 -4.24
N GLU A 4 -4.41 6.05 -4.69
CA GLU A 4 -3.44 7.04 -4.18
C GLU A 4 -3.65 8.43 -4.80
N LEU A 5 -3.91 8.49 -6.12
CA LEU A 5 -3.90 9.75 -6.87
C LEU A 5 -5.28 10.36 -7.07
N ILE A 6 -6.32 9.53 -7.19
CA ILE A 6 -7.70 9.96 -7.48
C ILE A 6 -8.61 9.63 -6.29
N GLY A 7 -8.35 8.49 -5.64
CA GLY A 7 -9.22 7.95 -4.61
C GLY A 7 -10.07 6.80 -5.16
N PHE A 8 -10.24 5.78 -4.34
CA PHE A 8 -11.00 4.58 -4.68
C PHE A 8 -11.70 4.07 -3.44
N LYS A 9 -13.04 4.16 -3.41
CA LYS A 9 -13.85 3.82 -2.24
C LYS A 9 -15.05 3.01 -2.70
N ASN A 10 -15.29 1.87 -2.06
CA ASN A 10 -16.43 0.99 -2.36
C ASN A 10 -16.57 0.68 -3.87
N ASN A 11 -15.44 0.34 -4.51
CA ASN A 11 -15.38 0.08 -5.95
C ASN A 11 -15.72 1.27 -6.85
N ARG A 12 -15.67 2.51 -6.34
CA ARG A 12 -15.99 3.73 -7.07
C ARG A 12 -14.82 4.70 -7.08
N VAL A 13 -14.67 5.40 -8.21
CA VAL A 13 -13.73 6.49 -8.44
C VAL A 13 -14.53 7.72 -8.83
N ALA A 14 -14.42 8.78 -8.04
CA ALA A 14 -15.07 10.05 -8.33
C ALA A 14 -14.05 11.02 -8.94
N PHE A 15 -14.46 11.71 -10.00
CA PHE A 15 -13.63 12.70 -10.68
C PHE A 15 -14.06 14.11 -10.30
N SER A 16 -13.09 15.01 -10.11
CA SER A 16 -13.39 16.42 -9.88
C SER A 16 -13.82 17.10 -11.19
N PRO A 17 -15.03 17.69 -11.26
CA PRO A 17 -15.52 18.35 -12.47
C PRO A 17 -14.61 19.48 -12.97
N GLU A 18 -13.88 20.14 -12.06
CA GLU A 18 -12.94 21.22 -12.40
C GLU A 18 -11.73 20.71 -13.19
N ASN A 19 -11.29 19.49 -12.92
CA ASN A 19 -10.10 18.89 -13.53
C ASN A 19 -10.44 18.07 -14.78
N THR A 20 -11.64 17.48 -14.80
CA THR A 20 -12.11 16.61 -15.87
C THR A 20 -13.60 16.90 -16.16
N PRO A 21 -13.92 18.04 -16.78
CA PRO A 21 -15.31 18.46 -17.00
C PRO A 21 -16.09 17.51 -17.92
N GLU A 22 -15.38 16.75 -18.74
CA GLU A 22 -15.98 15.79 -19.70
C GLU A 22 -15.98 14.35 -19.21
N ALA A 23 -15.37 14.08 -18.05
CA ALA A 23 -15.39 12.75 -17.45
C ALA A 23 -16.72 12.51 -16.74
N PRO A 24 -17.22 11.26 -16.69
CA PRO A 24 -18.30 10.91 -15.80
C PRO A 24 -17.93 11.27 -14.36
N THR A 25 -18.89 11.82 -13.61
CA THR A 25 -18.68 12.24 -12.21
C THR A 25 -18.19 11.09 -11.34
N GLU A 26 -18.64 9.86 -11.66
CA GLU A 26 -18.24 8.65 -10.95
C GLU A 26 -18.14 7.47 -11.91
N ILE A 27 -17.13 6.62 -11.70
CA ILE A 27 -16.91 5.36 -12.39
C ILE A 27 -16.91 4.23 -11.36
N THR A 28 -17.56 3.10 -11.70
CA THR A 28 -17.50 1.86 -10.90
C THR A 28 -16.49 0.89 -11.52
N LEU A 29 -15.56 0.38 -10.70
CA LEU A 29 -14.58 -0.63 -11.08
C LEU A 29 -14.85 -1.92 -10.30
N SER A 30 -15.41 -2.92 -10.96
CA SER A 30 -15.69 -4.23 -10.34
C SER A 30 -14.88 -5.32 -10.99
N ARG A 31 -14.06 -6.04 -10.21
CA ARG A 31 -13.34 -7.21 -10.72
C ARG A 31 -14.29 -8.23 -11.34
N ASP A 32 -15.50 -8.40 -10.81
CA ASP A 32 -16.43 -9.46 -11.25
C ASP A 32 -17.12 -9.15 -12.59
N TYR A 33 -17.32 -7.87 -12.89
CA TYR A 33 -18.07 -7.41 -14.07
C TYR A 33 -17.22 -6.65 -15.09
N ASP A 34 -15.96 -6.36 -14.78
CA ASP A 34 -15.03 -5.64 -15.64
C ASP A 34 -13.77 -6.49 -15.90
N GLU A 35 -13.76 -7.16 -17.05
CA GLU A 35 -12.65 -8.02 -17.48
C GLU A 35 -11.36 -7.22 -17.70
N PHE A 36 -11.46 -6.02 -18.26
CA PHE A 36 -10.29 -5.18 -18.47
C PHE A 36 -9.67 -4.80 -17.13
N PHE A 37 -10.47 -4.36 -16.16
CA PHE A 37 -9.96 -4.06 -14.83
C PHE A 37 -9.35 -5.29 -14.17
N ARG A 38 -10.03 -6.44 -14.21
CA ARG A 38 -9.55 -7.69 -13.61
C ARG A 38 -8.15 -8.07 -14.11
N ASN A 39 -7.92 -7.95 -15.41
CA ASN A 39 -6.68 -8.35 -16.07
C ASN A 39 -5.55 -7.31 -15.93
N ASN A 40 -5.87 -6.06 -15.58
CA ASN A 40 -4.92 -4.96 -15.59
C ASN A 40 -4.68 -4.28 -14.22
N GLN A 41 -5.50 -4.56 -13.20
CA GLN A 41 -5.42 -3.90 -11.87
C GLN A 41 -4.05 -3.98 -11.17
N TYR A 42 -3.21 -4.96 -11.54
CA TYR A 42 -1.91 -5.23 -10.95
C TYR A 42 -0.74 -4.97 -11.91
N LYS A 43 -1.01 -4.48 -13.13
CA LYS A 43 0.03 -4.14 -14.09
C LYS A 43 0.69 -2.81 -13.74
N ASN A 44 1.96 -2.66 -14.10
CA ASN A 44 2.66 -1.40 -13.92
C ASN A 44 2.18 -0.33 -14.91
N PHE A 45 2.60 0.92 -14.68
CA PHE A 45 2.14 2.06 -15.47
C PHE A 45 2.55 2.02 -16.96
N GLY A 46 3.66 1.36 -17.30
CA GLY A 46 4.04 1.14 -18.71
C GLY A 46 3.16 0.07 -19.37
N GLU A 47 2.93 -1.03 -18.68
CA GLU A 47 2.11 -2.15 -19.16
C GLU A 47 0.62 -1.78 -19.35
N ILE A 48 0.07 -0.91 -18.49
CA ILE A 48 -1.31 -0.43 -18.65
C ILE A 48 -1.44 0.44 -19.91
N GLY A 49 -0.43 1.25 -20.25
CA GLY A 49 -0.43 2.05 -21.48
C GLY A 49 -0.54 1.17 -22.72
N GLN A 50 0.23 0.08 -22.77
CA GLN A 50 0.12 -0.92 -23.85
C GLN A 50 -1.25 -1.63 -23.85
N SER A 51 -1.79 -1.92 -22.67
CA SER A 51 -3.09 -2.59 -22.54
C SER A 51 -4.25 -1.73 -23.01
N ILE A 52 -4.21 -0.41 -22.75
CA ILE A 52 -5.17 0.56 -23.29
C ILE A 52 -5.06 0.64 -24.81
N LYS A 53 -3.84 0.73 -25.35
CA LYS A 53 -3.64 0.75 -26.80
C LYS A 53 -4.29 -0.46 -27.49
N MET A 54 -4.07 -1.67 -26.95
CA MET A 54 -4.70 -2.89 -27.47
C MET A 54 -6.23 -2.90 -27.32
N LEU A 55 -6.77 -2.38 -26.21
CA LEU A 55 -8.21 -2.26 -26.00
C LEU A 55 -8.86 -1.40 -27.09
N VAL A 56 -8.21 -0.30 -27.46
CA VAL A 56 -8.67 0.61 -28.52
C VAL A 56 -8.59 -0.02 -29.88
N GLU A 57 -7.43 -0.62 -30.23
CA GLU A 57 -7.22 -1.28 -31.52
C GLU A 57 -8.27 -2.39 -31.73
N SER A 58 -8.53 -3.19 -30.69
CA SER A 58 -9.58 -4.22 -30.71
C SER A 58 -10.96 -3.62 -30.98
N PHE A 59 -11.27 -2.50 -30.35
CA PHE A 59 -12.55 -1.81 -30.52
C PHE A 59 -12.70 -1.15 -31.90
N GLN A 60 -11.64 -0.53 -32.44
CA GLN A 60 -11.60 0.01 -33.81
C GLN A 60 -11.83 -1.11 -34.84
N ASN A 61 -11.10 -2.23 -34.71
CA ASN A 61 -11.23 -3.39 -35.57
C ASN A 61 -12.63 -4.01 -35.53
N ALA A 62 -13.27 -4.04 -34.35
CA ALA A 62 -14.62 -4.55 -34.18
C ALA A 62 -15.69 -3.64 -34.81
N THR A 63 -15.45 -2.33 -34.85
CA THR A 63 -16.46 -1.35 -35.24
C THR A 63 -16.49 -1.05 -36.74
N LYS A 64 -15.43 -1.38 -37.51
CA LYS A 64 -15.28 -1.35 -39.00
C LYS A 64 -15.83 -0.12 -39.77
N THR A 65 -16.35 0.90 -39.11
CA THR A 65 -17.15 1.99 -39.73
C THR A 65 -16.37 3.30 -39.89
N VAL A 66 -15.16 3.42 -39.34
CA VAL A 66 -14.34 4.63 -39.47
C VAL A 66 -12.88 4.23 -39.67
N ASP A 67 -12.27 4.73 -40.74
CA ASP A 67 -10.82 4.61 -40.98
C ASP A 67 -10.11 5.56 -40.00
N VAL A 68 -9.74 5.02 -38.84
CA VAL A 68 -9.04 5.76 -37.78
C VAL A 68 -7.53 5.68 -37.97
N GLY A 69 -7.05 6.06 -39.15
CA GLY A 69 -5.63 6.28 -39.34
C GLY A 69 -5.16 7.41 -38.40
N GLY A 70 -4.31 7.08 -37.41
CA GLY A 70 -3.55 8.10 -36.68
C GLY A 70 -3.65 8.14 -35.15
N VAL A 71 -4.33 7.20 -34.47
CA VAL A 71 -4.29 7.15 -32.99
C VAL A 71 -2.96 6.56 -32.54
N SER A 72 -2.04 7.43 -32.12
CA SER A 72 -0.72 7.04 -31.63
C SER A 72 -0.52 7.31 -30.14
N SER A 73 -1.35 8.18 -29.55
CA SER A 73 -1.27 8.61 -28.16
C SER A 73 -2.61 8.51 -27.40
N LEU A 74 -2.54 8.52 -26.06
CA LEU A 74 -3.71 8.59 -25.17
C LEU A 74 -4.55 9.85 -25.41
N ASN A 75 -3.92 10.96 -25.82
CA ASN A 75 -4.63 12.21 -26.09
C ASN A 75 -5.44 12.10 -27.40
N ASP A 76 -4.86 11.51 -28.45
CA ASP A 76 -5.57 11.26 -29.72
C ASP A 76 -6.79 10.39 -29.49
N LEU A 77 -6.64 9.41 -28.60
CA LEU A 77 -7.69 8.49 -28.20
C LEU A 77 -8.82 9.18 -27.43
N LYS A 78 -8.49 10.04 -26.47
CA LYS A 78 -9.48 10.83 -25.76
C LYS A 78 -10.25 11.73 -26.73
N GLY A 79 -9.54 12.43 -27.61
CA GLY A 79 -10.15 13.25 -28.68
C GLY A 79 -11.03 12.45 -29.64
N LEU A 80 -10.71 11.19 -29.90
CA LEU A 80 -11.56 10.32 -30.70
C LEU A 80 -12.90 10.02 -30.01
N LEU A 81 -12.87 9.69 -28.72
CA LEU A 81 -14.10 9.47 -27.93
C LEU A 81 -14.94 10.74 -27.81
N GLU A 82 -14.32 11.91 -27.80
CA GLU A 82 -14.99 13.22 -27.84
C GLU A 82 -15.65 13.48 -29.20
N ASN A 83 -14.95 13.24 -30.30
CA ASN A 83 -15.43 13.55 -31.66
C ASN A 83 -16.46 12.56 -32.21
N TYR A 84 -16.55 11.35 -31.66
CA TYR A 84 -17.50 10.34 -32.14
C TYR A 84 -18.34 9.69 -31.02
N PRO A 85 -19.43 10.35 -30.56
CA PRO A 85 -20.28 9.88 -29.47
C PRO A 85 -20.95 8.50 -29.69
N ALA A 86 -21.12 8.08 -30.96
CA ALA A 86 -21.64 6.76 -31.29
C ALA A 86 -20.72 5.62 -30.77
N PHE A 87 -19.41 5.86 -30.65
CA PHE A 87 -18.47 4.91 -30.07
C PHE A 87 -18.59 4.81 -28.54
N ARG A 88 -18.92 5.90 -27.84
CA ARG A 88 -19.18 5.86 -26.38
C ARG A 88 -20.32 4.89 -26.05
N LYS A 89 -21.39 4.91 -26.87
CA LYS A 89 -22.52 3.97 -26.72
C LYS A 89 -22.15 2.52 -27.05
N ALA A 90 -21.14 2.28 -27.88
CA ALA A 90 -20.76 0.94 -28.32
C ALA A 90 -19.78 0.22 -27.37
N SER A 91 -19.05 0.92 -26.49
CA SER A 91 -18.25 0.29 -25.43
C SER A 91 -17.97 1.19 -24.22
N GLY A 92 -18.80 1.07 -23.17
CA GLY A 92 -18.61 1.82 -21.91
C GLY A 92 -17.31 1.47 -21.16
N ALA A 93 -16.72 0.28 -21.39
CA ALA A 93 -15.44 -0.11 -20.81
C ALA A 93 -14.27 0.69 -21.41
N VAL A 94 -14.30 0.95 -22.73
CA VAL A 94 -13.26 1.76 -23.39
C VAL A 94 -13.28 3.18 -22.84
N GLU A 95 -14.45 3.83 -22.79
CA GLU A 95 -14.58 5.18 -22.24
C GLU A 95 -14.09 5.25 -20.78
N THR A 96 -14.50 4.29 -19.96
CA THR A 96 -14.12 4.18 -18.56
C THR A 96 -12.59 4.13 -18.38
N HIS A 97 -11.93 3.16 -19.02
CA HIS A 97 -10.51 2.91 -18.78
C HIS A 97 -9.61 3.93 -19.46
N VAL A 98 -10.02 4.44 -20.62
CA VAL A 98 -9.31 5.54 -21.29
C VAL A 98 -9.36 6.81 -20.45
N THR A 99 -10.52 7.17 -19.93
CA THR A 99 -10.67 8.36 -19.07
C THR A 99 -9.80 8.23 -17.83
N LEU A 100 -9.87 7.08 -17.16
CA LEU A 100 -9.11 6.83 -15.94
C LEU A 100 -7.60 6.87 -16.17
N VAL A 101 -7.09 6.19 -17.21
CA VAL A 101 -5.65 6.16 -17.51
C VAL A 101 -5.15 7.51 -18.03
N SER A 102 -5.98 8.24 -18.77
CA SER A 102 -5.65 9.61 -19.20
C SER A 102 -5.51 10.54 -17.99
N GLU A 103 -6.41 10.46 -17.02
CA GLU A 103 -6.32 11.25 -15.79
C GLU A 103 -5.10 10.87 -14.95
N LEU A 104 -4.79 9.57 -14.81
CA LEU A 104 -3.56 9.13 -14.16
C LEU A 104 -2.32 9.69 -14.87
N SER A 105 -2.29 9.67 -16.20
CA SER A 105 -1.19 10.21 -17.00
C SER A 105 -1.00 11.71 -16.79
N ARG A 106 -2.11 12.47 -16.76
CA ARG A 106 -2.11 13.91 -16.44
C ARG A 106 -1.53 14.16 -15.05
N LEU A 107 -1.96 13.41 -14.04
CA LEU A 107 -1.49 13.56 -12.65
C LEU A 107 0.00 13.20 -12.50
N VAL A 108 0.47 12.14 -13.16
CA VAL A 108 1.89 11.75 -13.18
C VAL A 108 2.76 12.88 -13.71
N LYS A 109 2.33 13.47 -14.84
CA LYS A 109 3.06 14.57 -15.48
C LYS A 109 3.02 15.84 -14.63
N ASN A 110 1.82 16.27 -14.21
CA ASN A 110 1.64 17.55 -13.52
C ASN A 110 2.28 17.58 -12.13
N ARG A 111 2.43 16.43 -11.48
CA ARG A 111 3.03 16.33 -10.15
C ARG A 111 4.47 15.79 -10.16
N SER A 112 5.08 15.64 -11.34
CA SER A 112 6.43 15.08 -11.49
C SER A 112 6.62 13.76 -10.74
N LEU A 113 5.62 12.87 -10.79
CA LEU A 113 5.58 11.67 -9.93
C LEU A 113 6.68 10.66 -10.26
N MET A 114 7.22 10.67 -11.48
CA MET A 114 8.33 9.80 -11.85
C MET A 114 9.60 10.17 -11.07
N GLU A 115 9.91 11.47 -10.96
CA GLU A 115 11.03 11.98 -10.18
C GLU A 115 10.82 11.69 -8.68
N LEU A 116 9.63 11.99 -8.15
CA LEU A 116 9.30 11.72 -6.75
C LEU A 116 9.41 10.22 -6.41
N SER A 117 8.83 9.36 -7.24
CA SER A 117 8.89 7.91 -7.05
C SER A 117 10.32 7.39 -7.03
N GLU A 118 11.19 7.91 -7.91
CA GLU A 118 12.61 7.55 -7.89
C GLU A 118 13.30 7.95 -6.57
N ILE A 119 13.03 9.16 -6.06
CA ILE A 119 13.57 9.64 -4.77
C ILE A 119 13.12 8.73 -3.62
N GLU A 120 11.83 8.37 -3.61
CA GLU A 120 11.27 7.47 -2.59
C GLU A 120 11.90 6.09 -2.63
N GLN A 121 12.07 5.51 -3.82
CA GLN A 121 12.65 4.20 -3.98
C GLN A 121 14.12 4.18 -3.56
N GLU A 122 14.90 5.21 -3.93
CA GLU A 122 16.27 5.36 -3.44
C GLU A 122 16.32 5.50 -1.92
N LEU A 123 15.48 6.37 -1.35
CA LEU A 123 15.41 6.61 0.09
C LEU A 123 15.10 5.34 0.90
N VAL A 124 14.18 4.50 0.40
CA VAL A 124 13.72 3.30 1.09
C VAL A 124 14.62 2.09 0.83
N CYS A 125 15.18 1.95 -0.39
CA CYS A 125 15.88 0.75 -0.83
C CYS A 125 17.40 0.84 -0.84
N GLN A 126 17.98 2.04 -0.71
CA GLN A 126 19.42 2.26 -0.69
C GLN A 126 19.91 2.74 0.69
N ASP A 127 21.22 2.66 0.91
CA ASP A 127 21.87 3.06 2.17
C ASP A 127 22.92 4.15 1.94
N ASN A 128 22.45 5.32 1.52
CA ASN A 128 23.30 6.47 1.31
C ASN A 128 22.68 7.72 1.94
N HIS A 129 22.89 7.86 3.24
CA HIS A 129 22.35 8.96 4.04
C HIS A 129 22.60 10.35 3.40
N SER A 130 23.83 10.64 2.98
CA SER A 130 24.20 11.96 2.44
C SER A 130 23.46 12.28 1.14
N VAL A 131 23.33 11.29 0.24
CA VAL A 131 22.57 11.46 -1.02
C VAL A 131 21.08 11.58 -0.73
N SER A 132 20.53 10.72 0.13
CA SER A 132 19.12 10.78 0.53
C SER A 132 18.76 12.13 1.15
N PHE A 133 19.57 12.65 2.06
CA PHE A 133 19.35 13.98 2.67
C PHE A 133 19.35 15.09 1.62
N SER A 134 20.34 15.09 0.71
CA SER A 134 20.45 16.09 -0.36
C SER A 134 19.23 16.08 -1.29
N ARG A 135 18.79 14.89 -1.72
CA ARG A 135 17.61 14.72 -2.59
C ARG A 135 16.29 15.09 -1.91
N VAL A 136 16.11 14.71 -0.65
CA VAL A 136 14.91 15.11 0.10
C VAL A 136 14.90 16.63 0.29
N LYS A 137 16.04 17.22 0.65
CA LYS A 137 16.17 18.67 0.76
C LYS A 137 15.83 19.39 -0.55
N SER A 138 16.29 18.90 -1.71
CA SER A 138 15.95 19.53 -2.99
C SER A 138 14.46 19.54 -3.28
N VAL A 139 13.73 18.49 -2.91
CA VAL A 139 12.26 18.47 -3.04
C VAL A 139 11.59 19.47 -2.11
N VAL A 140 12.03 19.52 -0.85
CA VAL A 140 11.46 20.44 0.15
C VAL A 140 11.67 21.90 -0.25
N THR A 141 12.77 22.23 -0.91
CA THR A 141 13.07 23.62 -1.35
C THR A 141 12.48 23.99 -2.71
N ASP A 142 12.05 23.02 -3.52
CA ASP A 142 11.57 23.28 -4.88
C ASP A 142 10.05 23.44 -4.92
N ALA A 143 9.57 24.61 -5.34
CA ALA A 143 8.16 24.95 -5.41
C ALA A 143 7.36 24.13 -6.44
N LYS A 144 8.03 23.41 -7.36
CA LYS A 144 7.34 22.55 -8.33
C LYS A 144 6.60 21.37 -7.69
N PHE A 145 7.08 20.90 -6.54
CA PHE A 145 6.46 19.78 -5.82
C PHE A 145 5.34 20.25 -4.90
N ARG A 146 4.40 19.35 -4.58
CA ARG A 146 3.34 19.68 -3.62
C ARG A 146 3.85 19.57 -2.19
N ASP A 147 3.25 20.35 -1.30
CA ASP A 147 3.57 20.31 0.15
C ASP A 147 3.35 18.92 0.74
N ALA A 148 2.27 18.25 0.34
CA ALA A 148 1.99 16.87 0.76
C ALA A 148 3.09 15.87 0.30
N ASP A 149 3.67 16.07 -0.88
CA ASP A 149 4.73 15.21 -1.41
C ASP A 149 6.06 15.49 -0.70
N ALA A 150 6.38 16.76 -0.44
CA ALA A 150 7.54 17.16 0.36
C ALA A 150 7.46 16.63 1.80
N LEU A 151 6.32 16.80 2.47
CA LEU A 151 6.08 16.27 3.81
C LEU A 151 6.30 14.75 3.83
N ARG A 152 5.66 14.02 2.91
CA ARG A 152 5.76 12.55 2.85
C ARG A 152 7.20 12.05 2.72
N LEU A 153 8.04 12.71 1.90
CA LEU A 153 9.46 12.39 1.80
C LEU A 153 10.22 12.64 3.11
N VAL A 154 9.93 13.74 3.81
CA VAL A 154 10.53 14.03 5.12
C VAL A 154 10.11 12.99 6.16
N LEU A 155 8.85 12.53 6.15
CA LEU A 155 8.37 11.47 7.03
C LEU A 155 9.09 10.13 6.76
N LEU A 156 9.25 9.75 5.48
CA LEU A 156 10.02 8.57 5.10
C LEU A 156 11.49 8.68 5.55
N TYR A 157 12.09 9.86 5.37
CA TYR A 157 13.47 10.12 5.80
C TYR A 157 13.61 10.02 7.32
N ALA A 158 12.67 10.60 8.07
CA ALA A 158 12.62 10.54 9.53
C ALA A 158 12.53 9.10 10.05
N LEU A 159 11.71 8.24 9.42
CA LEU A 159 11.62 6.82 9.75
C LEU A 159 12.87 6.03 9.38
N ARG A 160 13.54 6.37 8.26
CA ARG A 160 14.73 5.66 7.79
C ARG A 160 15.98 6.00 8.60
N PHE A 161 16.12 7.26 8.97
CA PHE A 161 17.30 7.85 9.59
C PHE A 161 16.98 8.46 10.96
N GLU A 162 16.19 7.75 11.80
CA GLU A 162 15.71 8.20 13.11
C GLU A 162 16.80 8.74 14.06
N SER A 163 18.07 8.37 13.87
CA SER A 163 19.21 8.85 14.65
C SER A 163 19.75 10.22 14.20
N HIS A 164 19.43 10.68 12.98
CA HIS A 164 19.96 11.90 12.36
C HIS A 164 19.09 13.12 12.69
N ARG A 165 19.00 13.43 14.00
CA ARG A 165 18.08 14.45 14.53
C ARG A 165 18.34 15.86 14.01
N LYS A 166 19.59 16.20 13.70
CA LYS A 166 19.94 17.53 13.17
C LYS A 166 19.39 17.72 11.77
N GLU A 167 19.55 16.72 10.91
CA GLU A 167 19.05 16.69 9.55
C GLU A 167 17.51 16.68 9.52
N ILE A 168 16.88 15.87 10.37
CA ILE A 168 15.42 15.85 10.54
C ILE A 168 14.91 17.24 10.97
N SER A 169 15.56 17.87 11.95
CA SER A 169 15.21 19.24 12.38
C SER A 169 15.40 20.25 11.25
N THR A 170 16.45 20.11 10.45
CA THR A 170 16.72 21.01 9.30
C THR A 170 15.62 20.89 8.26
N LEU A 171 15.23 19.66 7.89
CA LEU A 171 14.12 19.42 6.97
C LEU A 171 12.79 19.96 7.51
N SER A 172 12.55 19.80 8.81
CA SER A 172 11.36 20.35 9.49
C SER A 172 11.30 21.88 9.42
N SER A 173 12.43 22.57 9.64
CA SER A 173 12.52 24.02 9.47
C SER A 173 12.26 24.46 8.03
N LEU A 174 12.80 23.72 7.04
CA LEU A 174 12.55 24.02 5.63
C LEU A 174 11.08 23.81 5.24
N LEU A 175 10.38 22.84 5.82
CA LEU A 175 8.93 22.68 5.62
C LEU A 175 8.14 23.87 6.19
N LEU A 176 8.54 24.40 7.36
CA LEU A 176 7.93 25.61 7.92
C LEU A 176 8.19 26.84 7.02
N GLU A 177 9.42 27.02 6.54
CA GLU A 177 9.80 28.10 5.62
C GLU A 177 9.03 28.01 4.29
N ARG A 178 8.74 26.79 3.82
CA ARG A 178 7.90 26.52 2.65
C ARG A 178 6.44 26.94 2.86
N GLY A 179 5.98 27.03 4.12
CA GLY A 179 4.62 27.44 4.47
C GLY A 179 3.72 26.31 4.96
N LEU A 180 4.27 25.11 5.27
CA LEU A 180 3.48 24.07 5.91
C LEU A 180 3.09 24.48 7.34
N SER A 181 1.93 24.02 7.78
CA SER A 181 1.44 24.31 9.13
C SER A 181 2.35 23.66 10.19
N PRO A 182 2.49 24.26 11.39
CA PRO A 182 3.19 23.61 12.50
C PRO A 182 2.62 22.24 12.87
N GLU A 183 1.30 22.05 12.70
CA GLU A 183 0.64 20.76 12.89
C GLU A 183 1.16 19.71 11.90
N ASP A 184 1.26 20.05 10.61
CA ASP A 184 1.80 19.15 9.60
C ASP A 184 3.28 18.84 9.85
N VAL A 185 4.08 19.83 10.24
CA VAL A 185 5.51 19.62 10.52
C VAL A 185 5.72 18.75 11.76
N SER A 186 4.85 18.85 12.76
CA SER A 186 4.87 17.99 13.95
C SER A 186 4.75 16.50 13.62
N LEU A 187 4.16 16.15 12.46
CA LEU A 187 4.10 14.76 12.00
C LEU A 187 5.46 14.10 11.89
N THR A 188 6.52 14.86 11.67
CA THR A 188 7.89 14.34 11.53
C THR A 188 8.36 13.63 12.80
N GLU A 189 7.99 14.13 13.98
CA GLU A 189 8.28 13.46 15.25
C GLU A 189 7.18 12.47 15.63
N ASN A 190 5.92 12.77 15.31
CA ASN A 190 4.79 11.88 15.58
C ASN A 190 4.93 10.54 14.83
N ILE A 191 5.44 10.54 13.60
CA ILE A 191 5.62 9.30 12.81
C ILE A 191 6.70 8.40 13.42
N ILE A 192 7.77 8.98 13.98
CA ILE A 192 8.80 8.22 14.72
C ILE A 192 8.21 7.67 16.02
N THR A 193 7.38 8.46 16.71
CA THR A 193 6.69 8.01 17.92
C THR A 193 5.73 6.86 17.63
N TYR A 194 5.02 6.93 16.49
CA TYR A 194 4.05 5.95 16.03
C TYR A 194 4.70 4.65 15.54
N ALA A 195 5.71 4.74 14.66
CA ALA A 195 6.24 3.59 13.90
C ALA A 195 7.78 3.47 13.91
N GLY A 196 8.47 4.23 14.77
CA GLY A 196 9.93 4.16 14.89
C GLY A 196 10.44 2.81 15.41
N THR A 197 11.75 2.63 15.35
CA THR A 197 12.44 1.36 15.64
C THR A 197 12.07 0.76 17.00
N ARG A 198 11.80 1.60 18.00
CA ARG A 198 11.43 1.15 19.36
C ARG A 198 10.02 0.56 19.45
N GLN A 199 9.11 0.96 18.57
CA GLN A 199 7.74 0.44 18.54
C GLN A 199 7.63 -0.87 17.76
N ARG A 200 8.57 -1.10 16.84
CA ARG A 200 8.60 -2.28 15.98
C ARG A 200 9.13 -3.48 16.78
N LYS A 201 8.23 -4.43 17.08
CA LYS A 201 8.59 -5.70 17.72
C LYS A 201 8.96 -6.75 16.67
N GLY A 202 9.93 -7.61 17.02
CA GLY A 202 10.34 -8.75 16.19
C GLY A 202 11.63 -8.53 15.40
N SER A 203 12.03 -9.54 14.62
CA SER A 203 13.27 -9.50 13.82
C SER A 203 13.12 -8.92 12.42
N PHE A 204 11.91 -8.48 12.06
CA PHE A 204 11.59 -7.91 10.76
C PHE A 204 11.90 -6.41 10.75
N ASP A 205 12.43 -5.94 9.62
CA ASP A 205 12.93 -4.58 9.46
C ASP A 205 12.22 -3.93 8.29
N LEU A 206 11.63 -2.75 8.49
CA LEU A 206 10.89 -2.01 7.46
C LEU A 206 11.77 -1.68 6.24
N PHE A 207 13.08 -1.55 6.45
CA PHE A 207 14.05 -1.20 5.41
C PHE A 207 14.94 -2.39 5.03
N SER A 208 14.44 -3.63 5.21
CA SER A 208 15.18 -4.88 4.96
C SER A 208 15.72 -5.03 3.53
N ALA A 209 15.13 -4.32 2.55
CA ALA A 209 15.58 -4.30 1.15
C ALA A 209 17.08 -3.97 1.01
N VAL A 210 17.63 -3.16 1.92
CA VAL A 210 19.04 -2.76 2.00
C VAL A 210 19.97 -3.89 2.44
N LYS A 211 19.51 -4.78 3.33
CA LYS A 211 20.35 -5.91 3.84
C LYS A 211 20.75 -6.90 2.74
N GLN A 212 20.10 -6.86 1.58
CA GLN A 212 20.41 -7.72 0.44
C GLN A 212 21.29 -7.05 -0.62
N SER A 213 21.41 -5.71 -0.63
CA SER A 213 22.25 -4.96 -1.58
C SER A 213 23.60 -4.53 -0.99
N GLY A 214 23.73 -4.46 0.35
CA GLY A 214 24.94 -4.05 1.05
C GLY A 214 25.79 -5.19 1.63
N LEU A 215 26.46 -5.98 0.78
CA LEU A 215 27.67 -6.70 1.19
C LEU A 215 28.84 -5.71 1.21
N GLN A 216 28.84 -4.78 2.16
CA GLN A 216 30.01 -3.98 2.55
C GLN A 216 29.71 -3.24 3.85
N ALA A 217 30.12 -3.85 4.98
CA ALA A 217 30.51 -3.23 6.26
C ALA A 217 30.34 -4.20 7.44
N ALA A 218 30.94 -5.39 7.36
CA ALA A 218 31.31 -6.14 8.55
C ALA A 218 32.72 -6.67 8.33
N ASN A 219 33.69 -6.09 9.03
CA ASN A 219 35.02 -6.66 9.15
C ASN A 219 34.87 -8.13 9.59
N PRO A 220 35.32 -9.12 8.80
CA PRO A 220 35.32 -10.50 9.26
C PRO A 220 36.48 -10.65 10.25
N SER A 221 36.18 -10.57 11.54
CA SER A 221 37.08 -11.10 12.56
C SER A 221 37.27 -12.58 12.24
N VAL A 222 38.52 -12.94 11.95
CA VAL A 222 38.98 -14.28 11.59
C VAL A 222 38.85 -15.19 12.81
N ALA A 223 37.66 -15.75 13.04
CA ALA A 223 37.44 -16.95 13.84
C ALA A 223 36.01 -17.45 13.60
N ASN A 224 35.87 -18.66 13.05
CA ASN A 224 34.62 -19.40 12.82
C ASN A 224 33.91 -19.16 11.47
N ALA A 225 34.68 -19.22 10.38
CA ALA A 225 34.16 -19.37 9.02
C ALA A 225 34.09 -20.85 8.63
N THR A 226 32.99 -21.55 8.94
CA THR A 226 32.66 -22.80 8.24
C THR A 226 31.17 -23.05 8.00
N ASN A 227 30.22 -22.44 8.74
CA ASN A 227 28.79 -22.81 8.60
C ASN A 227 27.82 -21.67 8.22
N THR A 228 28.26 -20.42 8.10
CA THR A 228 27.36 -19.26 7.83
C THR A 228 27.34 -18.82 6.37
N VAL A 229 28.29 -19.27 5.55
CA VAL A 229 28.39 -18.86 4.13
C VAL A 229 27.34 -19.56 3.26
N ALA A 230 26.95 -20.80 3.60
CA ALA A 230 25.98 -21.57 2.83
C ALA A 230 24.53 -21.04 2.93
N SER A 231 24.16 -20.37 4.03
CA SER A 231 22.84 -19.73 4.18
C SER A 231 22.75 -18.35 3.52
N LEU A 232 23.90 -17.69 3.31
CA LEU A 232 23.98 -16.34 2.71
C LEU A 232 23.95 -16.40 1.18
N THR A 233 24.62 -17.37 0.54
CA THR A 233 24.57 -17.53 -0.93
C THR A 233 23.24 -18.10 -1.43
N LYS A 234 22.51 -18.86 -0.60
CA LYS A 234 21.22 -19.46 -0.99
C LYS A 234 20.06 -18.45 -0.98
N ARG A 235 20.19 -17.31 -0.30
CA ARG A 235 19.20 -16.22 -0.29
C ARG A 235 19.43 -15.17 -1.39
N LEU A 236 20.60 -15.17 -2.02
CA LEU A 236 21.01 -14.18 -3.03
C LEU A 236 20.78 -14.63 -4.49
N VAL A 237 20.45 -15.90 -4.75
CA VAL A 237 20.47 -16.47 -6.12
C VAL A 237 19.11 -16.99 -6.62
N LYS A 238 17.99 -16.79 -5.89
CA LYS A 238 16.71 -17.41 -6.28
C LYS A 238 15.45 -16.53 -6.26
N GLY A 239 15.56 -15.21 -6.46
CA GLY A 239 14.34 -14.37 -6.45
C GLY A 239 14.32 -13.02 -7.20
N ARG A 240 15.44 -12.43 -7.61
CA ARG A 240 15.43 -11.05 -8.17
C ARG A 240 15.96 -10.94 -9.60
N LYS A 241 15.44 -11.79 -10.50
CA LYS A 241 15.67 -11.69 -11.95
C LYS A 241 14.61 -10.84 -12.69
N GLY A 242 13.87 -9.98 -11.99
CA GLY A 242 12.67 -9.38 -12.59
C GLY A 242 12.21 -8.02 -12.06
N VAL A 243 13.07 -7.26 -11.38
CA VAL A 243 12.73 -5.86 -11.07
C VAL A 243 13.82 -4.96 -11.64
N GLU A 244 13.77 -4.77 -12.96
CA GLU A 244 14.55 -3.75 -13.68
C GLU A 244 13.91 -2.35 -13.54
N ASN A 245 12.73 -2.26 -12.90
CA ASN A 245 12.01 -1.01 -12.74
C ASN A 245 12.44 -0.27 -11.47
N ILE A 246 13.11 0.87 -11.65
CA ILE A 246 13.56 1.76 -10.57
C ILE A 246 12.41 2.34 -9.74
N TYR A 247 11.18 2.35 -10.26
CA TYR A 247 10.00 2.92 -9.60
C TYR A 247 9.28 1.92 -8.68
N THR A 248 9.68 0.64 -8.67
CA THR A 248 8.96 -0.44 -7.94
C THR A 248 9.93 -1.44 -7.28
N GLN A 249 10.96 -0.95 -6.59
CA GLN A 249 11.98 -1.78 -5.95
C GLN A 249 11.57 -2.26 -4.55
N HIS A 250 10.85 -1.41 -3.82
CA HIS A 250 10.30 -1.70 -2.50
C HIS A 250 9.39 -2.92 -2.53
N GLU A 251 9.44 -3.70 -1.45
CA GLU A 251 8.53 -4.81 -1.20
C GLU A 251 8.02 -4.72 0.24
N PRO A 252 6.69 -4.73 0.47
CA PRO A 252 6.13 -4.61 1.80
C PRO A 252 6.59 -5.70 2.77
N LEU A 253 6.78 -5.32 4.04
CA LEU A 253 7.27 -6.19 5.13
C LEU A 253 6.46 -7.49 5.30
N ILE A 254 5.15 -7.44 5.06
CA ILE A 254 4.25 -8.60 5.13
C ILE A 254 4.75 -9.77 4.27
N ILE A 255 5.47 -9.52 3.19
CA ILE A 255 5.97 -10.59 2.32
C ILE A 255 7.10 -11.37 3.00
N ASP A 256 7.98 -10.72 3.75
CA ASP A 256 9.01 -11.41 4.51
C ASP A 256 8.39 -12.29 5.61
N VAL A 257 7.36 -11.76 6.29
CA VAL A 257 6.59 -12.52 7.30
C VAL A 257 5.92 -13.74 6.67
N LEU A 258 5.23 -13.56 5.54
CA LEU A 258 4.55 -14.65 4.84
C LEU A 258 5.51 -15.69 4.26
N ARG A 259 6.67 -15.29 3.75
CA ARG A 259 7.71 -16.23 3.29
C ARG A 259 8.22 -17.10 4.43
N ASP A 260 8.51 -16.49 5.58
CA ASP A 260 8.97 -17.23 6.75
C ASP A 260 7.86 -18.15 7.27
N LEU A 261 6.59 -17.72 7.25
CA LEU A 261 5.44 -18.57 7.57
C LEU A 261 5.33 -19.78 6.63
N ILE A 262 5.33 -19.57 5.31
CA ILE A 262 5.20 -20.63 4.29
C ILE A 262 6.35 -21.65 4.41
N ARG A 263 7.54 -21.20 4.81
CA ARG A 263 8.73 -22.04 5.01
C ARG A 263 8.80 -22.71 6.38
N GLY A 264 7.87 -22.42 7.30
CA GLY A 264 7.94 -22.89 8.69
C GLY A 264 9.12 -22.30 9.46
N GLN A 265 9.61 -21.12 9.07
CA GLN A 265 10.73 -20.39 9.67
C GLN A 265 10.29 -19.18 10.49
N LEU A 266 8.98 -18.95 10.62
CA LEU A 266 8.44 -17.85 11.41
C LEU A 266 8.70 -18.11 12.89
N LYS A 267 9.39 -17.17 13.55
CA LYS A 267 9.80 -17.32 14.95
C LYS A 267 8.60 -17.13 15.88
N GLU A 268 8.35 -18.11 16.73
CA GLU A 268 7.32 -18.04 17.78
C GLU A 268 7.56 -16.90 18.78
N SER A 269 8.82 -16.48 18.98
CA SER A 269 9.14 -15.33 19.84
C SER A 269 8.60 -14.00 19.30
N SER A 270 8.34 -13.91 17.99
CA SER A 270 7.73 -12.73 17.35
C SER A 270 6.26 -12.96 17.00
N PHE A 271 5.88 -14.20 16.71
CA PHE A 271 4.52 -14.61 16.34
C PHE A 271 4.13 -15.86 17.15
N PRO A 272 3.74 -15.69 18.42
CA PRO A 272 3.39 -16.82 19.28
C PRO A 272 2.13 -17.52 18.77
N ILE A 273 2.14 -18.85 18.84
CA ILE A 273 0.97 -19.66 18.53
C ILE A 273 0.03 -19.59 19.74
N LEU A 274 -1.17 -19.07 19.52
CA LEU A 274 -2.24 -19.15 20.52
C LEU A 274 -2.94 -20.50 20.36
N GLU A 275 -3.01 -21.28 21.43
CA GLU A 275 -3.81 -22.50 21.44
C GLU A 275 -5.28 -22.13 21.17
N CYS A 276 -5.89 -22.80 20.20
CA CYS A 276 -7.30 -22.60 19.94
C CYS A 276 -8.11 -23.05 21.16
N ALA A 277 -9.11 -22.27 21.57
CA ALA A 277 -10.03 -22.64 22.64
C ALA A 277 -10.60 -24.05 22.39
N ASP A 278 -10.78 -24.80 23.49
CA ASP A 278 -11.24 -26.19 23.53
C ASP A 278 -12.34 -26.45 22.49
N GLY A 279 -12.01 -27.18 21.42
CA GLY A 279 -12.90 -27.47 20.30
C GLY A 279 -12.20 -27.65 18.96
N PHE A 280 -11.03 -27.04 18.77
CA PHE A 280 -10.14 -27.29 17.63
C PHE A 280 -8.97 -28.19 18.06
N ASN A 281 -9.24 -29.49 18.23
CA ASN A 281 -8.27 -30.52 18.66
C ASN A 281 -7.10 -30.80 17.69
N SER A 282 -6.78 -29.87 16.80
CA SER A 282 -5.70 -30.04 15.83
C SER A 282 -5.24 -28.67 15.32
N CYS A 283 -4.49 -27.94 16.14
CA CYS A 283 -3.53 -27.01 15.57
C CYS A 283 -2.42 -27.87 14.95
N PRO A 284 -2.21 -27.88 13.62
CA PRO A 284 -1.21 -28.74 13.01
C PRO A 284 0.18 -28.37 13.54
N GLN A 285 0.78 -29.28 14.29
CA GLN A 285 2.17 -29.15 14.74
C GLN A 285 3.08 -29.02 13.51
N SER A 286 3.60 -27.80 13.31
CA SER A 286 4.73 -27.29 12.50
C SER A 286 5.31 -28.07 11.29
N SER A 287 4.60 -29.04 10.70
CA SER A 287 5.18 -29.99 9.74
C SER A 287 4.33 -30.21 8.48
N SER A 288 3.09 -29.72 8.46
CA SER A 288 2.26 -29.67 7.25
C SER A 288 2.43 -28.32 6.59
N SER A 289 2.80 -28.28 5.30
CA SER A 289 2.88 -27.03 4.53
C SER A 289 1.58 -26.23 4.71
N THR A 290 1.66 -25.01 5.21
CA THR A 290 0.48 -24.16 5.42
C THR A 290 -0.22 -23.91 4.09
N LYS A 291 -1.41 -24.51 3.90
CA LYS A 291 -2.14 -24.42 2.63
C LYS A 291 -3.02 -23.18 2.55
N ASN A 292 -3.62 -22.77 3.67
CA ASN A 292 -4.54 -21.63 3.72
C ASN A 292 -4.09 -20.68 4.83
N VAL A 293 -3.91 -19.41 4.49
CA VAL A 293 -3.49 -18.36 5.41
C VAL A 293 -4.51 -17.22 5.34
N ILE A 294 -5.00 -16.79 6.49
CA ILE A 294 -5.77 -15.54 6.61
C ILE A 294 -4.87 -14.53 7.32
N VAL A 295 -4.61 -13.40 6.69
CA VAL A 295 -3.88 -12.28 7.29
C VAL A 295 -4.88 -11.16 7.54
N PHE A 296 -4.89 -10.63 8.75
CA PHE A 296 -5.71 -9.47 9.09
C PHE A 296 -4.82 -8.35 9.64
N ILE A 297 -4.75 -7.22 8.92
CA ILE A 297 -3.96 -6.05 9.34
C ILE A 297 -4.85 -5.07 10.10
N ILE A 298 -4.56 -4.92 11.39
CA ILE A 298 -5.19 -3.92 12.27
C ILE A 298 -4.53 -2.56 12.01
N GLY A 299 -5.32 -1.49 11.86
CA GLY A 299 -4.84 -0.18 11.44
C GLY A 299 -4.74 -0.02 9.92
N GLY A 300 -5.29 -0.99 9.18
CA GLY A 300 -5.44 -0.94 7.74
C GLY A 300 -4.29 -1.52 6.93
N SER A 301 -4.56 -1.75 5.64
CA SER A 301 -3.62 -2.30 4.66
C SER A 301 -3.59 -1.42 3.42
N THR A 302 -2.67 -1.67 2.49
CA THR A 302 -2.53 -0.95 1.24
C THR A 302 -2.78 -1.84 0.03
N TYR A 303 -3.11 -1.22 -1.11
CA TYR A 303 -3.20 -1.96 -2.38
C TYR A 303 -1.84 -2.51 -2.84
N GLU A 304 -0.72 -1.93 -2.36
CA GLU A 304 0.62 -2.47 -2.60
C GLU A 304 0.79 -3.82 -1.89
N GLU A 305 0.37 -3.94 -0.62
CA GLU A 305 0.39 -5.21 0.11
C GLU A 305 -0.51 -6.25 -0.54
N SER A 306 -1.73 -5.87 -0.95
CA SER A 306 -2.63 -6.75 -1.68
C SER A 306 -1.99 -7.30 -2.97
N PHE A 307 -1.34 -6.43 -3.76
CA PHE A 307 -0.61 -6.83 -4.95
C PHE A 307 0.58 -7.75 -4.64
N ALA A 308 1.34 -7.42 -3.59
CA ALA A 308 2.50 -8.20 -3.20
C ALA A 308 2.11 -9.61 -2.73
N VAL A 309 0.99 -9.74 -2.00
CA VAL A 309 0.41 -11.03 -1.62
C VAL A 309 -0.04 -11.85 -2.84
N GLU A 310 -0.71 -11.22 -3.81
CA GLU A 310 -1.09 -11.86 -5.08
C GLU A 310 0.15 -12.38 -5.83
N LYS A 311 1.22 -11.59 -5.89
CA LYS A 311 2.49 -11.99 -6.51
C LYS A 311 3.13 -13.17 -5.77
N LEU A 312 3.10 -13.17 -4.44
CA LEU A 312 3.61 -14.27 -3.63
C LEU A 312 2.82 -15.56 -3.89
N MET A 313 1.48 -15.50 -3.91
CA MET A 313 0.63 -16.66 -4.21
C MET A 313 0.94 -17.29 -5.56
N LYS A 314 1.16 -16.47 -6.61
CA LYS A 314 1.57 -16.96 -7.93
C LYS A 314 2.92 -17.69 -7.92
N SER A 315 3.82 -17.32 -7.02
CA SER A 315 5.14 -17.94 -6.86
C SER A 315 5.17 -19.14 -5.89
N ALA A 316 4.09 -19.36 -5.14
CA ALA A 316 3.99 -20.38 -4.09
C ALA A 316 2.75 -21.28 -4.34
N PRO A 317 2.80 -22.18 -5.34
CA PRO A 317 1.67 -23.04 -5.67
C PRO A 317 1.26 -23.90 -4.47
N GLY A 318 -0.04 -24.02 -4.24
CA GLY A 318 -0.60 -24.78 -3.12
C GLY A 318 -0.81 -23.97 -1.83
N THR A 319 -0.44 -22.68 -1.82
CA THR A 319 -0.77 -21.74 -0.73
C THR A 319 -1.84 -20.76 -1.21
N THR A 320 -2.93 -20.63 -0.46
CA THR A 320 -3.96 -19.61 -0.63
C THR A 320 -3.88 -18.62 0.52
N ILE A 321 -3.81 -17.33 0.21
CA ILE A 321 -3.68 -16.25 1.19
C ILE A 321 -4.85 -15.29 1.00
N LEU A 322 -5.61 -15.08 2.07
CA LEU A 322 -6.64 -14.06 2.14
C LEU A 322 -6.14 -12.90 3.00
N LEU A 323 -5.99 -11.72 2.39
CA LEU A 323 -5.64 -10.49 3.10
C LEU A 323 -6.92 -9.72 3.43
N GLY A 324 -7.12 -9.43 4.70
CA GLY A 324 -8.13 -8.50 5.22
C GLY A 324 -7.48 -7.41 6.07
N SER A 325 -8.22 -6.35 6.31
CA SER A 325 -7.78 -5.24 7.15
C SER A 325 -8.97 -4.45 7.68
N THR A 326 -8.72 -3.57 8.66
CA THR A 326 -9.73 -2.62 9.16
C THR A 326 -10.08 -1.53 8.15
N PHE A 327 -9.11 -1.15 7.31
CA PHE A 327 -9.25 -0.09 6.30
C PHE A 327 -8.26 -0.33 5.13
N MET A 328 -8.53 0.26 3.96
CA MET A 328 -7.58 0.29 2.84
C MET A 328 -7.04 1.70 2.69
N HIS A 329 -5.79 1.92 3.08
CA HIS A 329 -5.16 3.24 3.09
C HIS A 329 -4.48 3.61 1.77
N ASN A 330 -4.56 4.90 1.48
CA ASN A 330 -3.59 5.67 0.71
C ASN A 330 -2.75 6.53 1.68
N SER A 331 -1.74 7.24 1.17
CA SER A 331 -0.86 8.06 2.02
C SER A 331 -1.63 9.09 2.85
N GLU A 332 -2.65 9.75 2.27
CA GLU A 332 -3.41 10.78 2.96
C GLU A 332 -4.24 10.22 4.14
N SER A 333 -5.00 9.16 3.90
CA SER A 333 -5.81 8.51 4.94
C SER A 333 -4.95 7.89 6.04
N PHE A 334 -3.79 7.33 5.69
CA PHE A 334 -2.83 6.83 6.68
C PHE A 334 -2.33 7.95 7.59
N LEU A 335 -1.93 9.11 7.03
CA LEU A 335 -1.48 10.25 7.84
C LEU A 335 -2.60 10.84 8.70
N LYS A 336 -3.88 10.74 8.28
CA LYS A 336 -5.01 11.11 9.14
C LYS A 336 -5.13 10.16 10.35
N GLU A 337 -4.94 8.86 10.13
CA GLU A 337 -4.93 7.87 11.22
C GLU A 337 -3.77 8.09 12.18
N VAL A 338 -2.56 8.36 11.67
CA VAL A 338 -1.39 8.69 12.51
C VAL A 338 -1.67 9.93 13.37
N ARG A 339 -2.27 10.99 12.81
CA ARG A 339 -2.66 12.17 13.59
C ARG A 339 -3.64 11.79 14.70
N ALA A 340 -4.68 11.00 14.39
CA ALA A 340 -5.69 10.59 15.35
C ALA A 340 -5.10 9.72 16.48
N ALA A 341 -4.22 8.77 16.13
CA ALA A 341 -3.57 7.86 17.09
C ALA A 341 -2.63 8.60 18.06
N ILE A 342 -1.97 9.65 17.59
CA ILE A 342 -1.05 10.45 18.40
C ILE A 342 -1.78 11.55 19.18
N ALA A 343 -2.89 12.07 18.64
CA ALA A 343 -3.67 13.12 19.28
C ALA A 343 -4.23 12.69 20.65
N ASN A 344 -4.42 11.38 20.93
CA ASN A 344 -4.86 10.89 22.24
C ASN A 344 -4.61 9.39 22.51
N PRO A 345 -3.85 9.04 23.56
CA PRO A 345 -4.00 7.77 24.28
C PRO A 345 -5.16 7.79 25.30
N ASP A 346 -5.55 8.96 25.82
CA ASP A 346 -6.36 9.09 27.04
C ASP A 346 -7.71 9.86 26.87
N SER A 347 -8.14 10.24 25.66
CA SER A 347 -9.42 10.97 25.46
C SER A 347 -10.57 10.11 24.94
N VAL A 348 -10.50 8.78 25.03
CA VAL A 348 -11.74 8.03 24.99
C VAL A 348 -12.39 8.24 26.35
N ASP A 349 -13.15 9.33 26.46
CA ASP A 349 -14.19 9.45 27.49
C ASP A 349 -15.10 8.23 27.32
N VAL A 350 -14.81 7.18 28.07
CA VAL A 350 -15.79 6.15 28.37
C VAL A 350 -16.81 6.86 29.25
N ASP A 351 -17.83 7.41 28.61
CA ASP A 351 -18.98 7.99 29.28
C ASP A 351 -19.53 6.96 30.29
N PRO A 352 -19.38 7.19 31.62
CA PRO A 352 -19.77 6.22 32.62
C PRO A 352 -21.31 6.18 32.80
N GLU A 353 -22.07 7.03 32.11
CA GLU A 353 -23.52 7.16 32.28
C GLU A 353 -24.40 6.45 31.23
N SER A 354 -23.84 5.59 30.38
CA SER A 354 -24.69 4.77 29.48
C SER A 354 -25.33 3.54 30.16
N SER A 355 -25.09 3.33 31.46
CA SER A 355 -25.57 2.16 32.22
C SER A 355 -27.02 2.25 32.75
N ASN A 356 -27.79 3.31 32.43
CA ASN A 356 -29.15 3.47 32.97
C ASN A 356 -30.20 4.08 32.03
N ARG A 357 -30.35 3.55 30.80
CA ARG A 357 -31.58 3.75 30.01
C ARG A 357 -32.37 2.47 29.83
N ASN A 358 -33.21 2.21 30.83
CA ASN A 358 -34.39 1.37 30.72
C ASN A 358 -35.41 2.06 29.81
N THR A 359 -35.46 1.70 28.53
CA THR A 359 -36.64 1.97 27.69
C THR A 359 -37.04 0.72 26.94
N ARG A 360 -38.08 0.06 27.47
CA ARG A 360 -38.93 -0.89 26.75
C ARG A 360 -39.49 -0.21 25.50
N GLY A 361 -39.21 -0.77 24.33
CA GLY A 361 -39.82 -0.37 23.05
C GLY A 361 -39.70 -1.51 22.04
N ASN A 362 -40.82 -2.17 21.77
CA ASN A 362 -40.99 -3.29 20.85
C ASN A 362 -40.56 -2.97 19.41
N PHE A 363 -39.78 -3.86 18.78
CA PHE A 363 -40.00 -4.30 17.41
C PHE A 363 -39.62 -5.79 17.26
N PRO A 364 -40.43 -6.60 16.53
CA PRO A 364 -40.27 -8.05 16.48
C PRO A 364 -39.47 -8.48 15.25
N VAL A 365 -38.43 -9.30 15.43
CA VAL A 365 -37.95 -10.23 14.40
C VAL A 365 -37.54 -11.53 15.10
N THR A 366 -38.42 -12.52 14.98
CA THR A 366 -38.19 -13.92 15.31
C THR A 366 -37.18 -14.55 14.36
N LEU A 367 -36.07 -15.05 14.89
CA LEU A 367 -35.42 -16.27 14.41
C LEU A 367 -34.63 -16.87 15.58
N GLY A 368 -35.11 -18.02 16.06
CA GLY A 368 -34.63 -18.65 17.26
C GLY A 368 -33.31 -19.40 17.07
N PHE A 369 -32.43 -19.25 18.04
CA PHE A 369 -31.46 -20.27 18.42
C PHE A 369 -31.38 -20.35 19.95
N ALA A 370 -31.16 -21.56 20.45
CA ALA A 370 -31.37 -21.98 21.82
C ALA A 370 -30.52 -21.26 22.87
N LYS A 371 -31.07 -21.15 24.09
CA LYS A 371 -30.39 -20.68 25.31
C LYS A 371 -29.16 -21.53 25.61
N ALA A 372 -27.99 -20.89 25.73
CA ALA A 372 -26.85 -21.40 26.49
C ALA A 372 -26.81 -20.72 27.88
N PRO A 373 -26.39 -21.41 28.96
CA PRO A 373 -26.47 -20.87 30.32
C PRO A 373 -25.39 -19.82 30.59
N LYS A 374 -25.76 -18.87 31.45
CA LYS A 374 -24.94 -17.80 32.00
C LYS A 374 -23.82 -18.38 32.87
N HIS A 375 -22.59 -17.90 32.64
CA HIS A 375 -21.52 -17.57 33.62
C HIS A 375 -20.15 -17.94 33.07
N THR A 376 -19.46 -16.97 32.45
CA THR A 376 -18.00 -16.84 32.60
C THR A 376 -17.60 -15.40 32.32
N GLN A 377 -17.16 -14.69 33.37
CA GLN A 377 -16.48 -13.41 33.24
C GLN A 377 -15.09 -13.68 32.65
N TYR A 378 -14.76 -13.05 31.52
CA TYR A 378 -13.39 -12.98 31.04
C TYR A 378 -12.77 -11.66 31.54
N SER A 379 -11.83 -11.77 32.48
CA SER A 379 -10.91 -10.69 32.83
C SER A 379 -9.84 -10.57 31.74
N LEU A 380 -9.86 -9.46 31.01
CA LEU A 380 -8.72 -9.06 30.16
C LEU A 380 -7.70 -8.39 31.08
N LEU A 381 -6.54 -9.01 31.20
CA LEU A 381 -5.42 -8.53 32.00
C LEU A 381 -4.70 -7.37 31.30
N ARG A 382 -4.23 -6.46 32.16
CA ARG A 382 -3.36 -5.31 31.94
C ARG A 382 -1.98 -5.69 31.42
#